data_AF-A0A2V6RBT2-F1
#
_entry.id   AF-A0A2V6RBT2-F1
#
_cell.length_a   1.000
_cell.length_b   1.000
_cell.length_c   1.000
_cell.angle_alpha   90.00
_cell.angle_beta   90.00
_cell.angle_gamma   90.00
#
_symmetry.space_group_name_H-M   'P 1'
#
loop_
_entity.id
_entity.type
_entity.pdbx_description
1 polymer ?
#
loop_
_entity_poly.entity_id
_entity_poly.type
_entity_poly.pdbx_seq_one_letter_code
_entity_poly.pdbx_strand_id
1 'polypeptide(L)'
;MTFSAKELDDWLQSHPEGALAFNRYAQNREVTWSGMVESTSRADHLLGIEFTDSEGMRILAWCLSDAELQPNSSVTIRGKVVRRRPKGYVVDRCRML
;
A
#
# COMPACT_ATOMS: atom_id res chain seq x y z
N MET A 1 -8.03 -12.05 -4.44
CA MET A 1 -7.54 -11.51 -5.72
C MET A 1 -6.34 -10.63 -5.39
N THR A 2 -5.21 -10.90 -6.02
CA THR A 2 -3.97 -10.18 -5.76
C THR A 2 -3.74 -9.26 -6.96
N PHE A 3 -4.50 -8.16 -7.02
CA PHE A 3 -4.21 -7.14 -8.03
C PHE A 3 -2.88 -6.49 -7.68
N SER A 4 -2.04 -6.23 -8.67
CA SER A 4 -0.95 -5.27 -8.51
C SER A 4 -1.52 -3.86 -8.26
N ALA A 5 -0.69 -2.93 -7.79
CA ALA A 5 -1.16 -1.56 -7.60
C ALA A 5 -1.50 -0.89 -8.94
N LYS A 6 -0.78 -1.25 -10.01
CA LYS A 6 -1.03 -0.74 -11.37
C LYS A 6 -2.32 -1.29 -11.96
N GLU A 7 -2.57 -2.59 -11.85
CA GLU A 7 -3.82 -3.20 -12.30
C GLU A 7 -5.03 -2.56 -11.60
N LEU A 8 -4.89 -2.26 -10.31
CA LEU A 8 -5.93 -1.53 -9.59
C LEU A 8 -6.09 -0.09 -10.11
N ASP A 9 -5.00 0.60 -10.44
CA ASP A 9 -5.07 1.97 -10.96
C ASP A 9 -5.76 2.01 -12.33
N ASP A 10 -5.40 1.09 -13.22
CA ASP A 10 -5.98 0.96 -14.56
C ASP A 10 -7.48 0.63 -14.48
N TRP A 11 -7.86 -0.27 -13.56
CA TRP A 11 -9.26 -0.57 -13.33
C TRP A 11 -10.02 0.67 -12.82
N LEU A 12 -9.45 1.44 -11.90
CA LEU A 12 -10.08 2.65 -11.37
C LEU A 12 -10.14 3.82 -12.37
N GLN A 13 -9.32 3.81 -13.42
CA GLN A 13 -9.43 4.77 -14.53
C GLN A 13 -10.66 4.47 -15.39
N SER A 14 -11.00 3.18 -15.57
CA SER A 14 -12.18 2.75 -16.33
C SER A 14 -13.47 2.68 -15.49
N HIS A 15 -13.34 2.53 -14.17
CA HIS A 15 -14.45 2.38 -13.22
C HIS A 15 -14.27 3.33 -12.03
N PRO A 16 -14.45 4.66 -12.22
CA PRO A 16 -14.24 5.66 -11.19
C PRO A 16 -15.13 5.45 -9.94
N GLU A 17 -16.32 4.87 -10.10
CA GLU A 17 -17.22 4.46 -9.01
C GLU A 17 -16.58 3.44 -8.06
N GLY A 18 -15.62 2.65 -8.56
CA GLY A 18 -14.83 1.72 -7.78
C GLY A 18 -14.01 2.38 -6.68
N ALA A 19 -13.72 3.69 -6.79
CA ALA A 19 -13.01 4.44 -5.75
C ALA A 19 -13.78 4.47 -4.42
N LEU A 20 -15.12 4.37 -4.48
CA LEU A 20 -15.97 4.32 -3.29
C LEU A 20 -15.74 3.07 -2.45
N ALA A 21 -15.19 1.99 -3.05
CA ALA A 21 -14.83 0.77 -2.33
C ALA A 21 -13.68 0.96 -1.32
N PHE A 22 -12.90 2.05 -1.45
CA PHE A 22 -11.79 2.39 -0.55
C PHE A 22 -12.16 3.41 0.52
N ASN A 23 -13.43 3.80 0.61
CA ASN A 23 -13.91 4.58 1.74
C ASN A 23 -13.70 3.75 3.03
N ARG A 24 -13.06 4.35 4.04
CA ARG A 24 -12.74 3.73 5.34
C ARG A 24 -13.92 3.06 6.05
N TYR A 25 -15.14 3.42 5.68
CA TYR A 25 -16.40 2.89 6.22
C TYR A 25 -17.03 1.80 5.35
N ALA A 26 -16.58 1.61 4.10
CA ALA A 26 -17.33 0.87 3.08
C ALA A 26 -16.86 -0.56 2.81
N GLN A 27 -15.57 -0.94 3.00
CA GLN A 27 -15.17 -2.35 2.85
C GLN A 27 -13.76 -2.73 3.36
N ASN A 28 -13.63 -4.02 3.71
CA ASN A 28 -12.45 -4.69 4.27
C ASN A 28 -11.49 -5.29 3.21
N ARG A 29 -11.30 -4.65 2.05
CA ARG A 29 -10.46 -5.26 1.00
C ARG A 29 -8.98 -5.09 1.30
N GLU A 30 -8.32 -6.20 1.55
CA GLU A 30 -6.87 -6.26 1.72
C GLU A 30 -6.19 -6.49 0.37
N VAL A 31 -5.06 -5.84 0.18
CA VAL A 31 -4.11 -6.07 -0.91
C VAL A 31 -2.86 -6.71 -0.34
N THR A 32 -2.14 -7.46 -1.17
CA THR A 32 -0.78 -7.92 -0.87
C THR A 32 0.13 -7.37 -1.95
N TRP A 33 1.04 -6.48 -1.58
CA TRP A 33 1.93 -5.79 -2.50
C TRP A 33 3.37 -5.90 -2.03
N SER A 34 4.27 -5.98 -3.00
CA SER A 34 5.71 -6.09 -2.77
C SER A 34 6.43 -5.00 -3.56
N GLY A 35 7.59 -4.60 -3.07
CA GLY A 35 8.41 -3.62 -3.77
C GLY A 35 9.70 -3.32 -3.05
N MET A 36 10.38 -2.28 -3.53
CA MET A 36 11.66 -1.82 -3.00
C MET A 36 11.45 -0.62 -2.09
N VAL A 37 11.95 -0.71 -0.86
CA VAL A 37 11.83 0.34 0.16
C VAL A 37 12.60 1.58 -0.28
N GLU A 38 11.91 2.72 -0.34
CA GLU A 38 12.51 4.04 -0.59
C GLU A 38 12.90 4.70 0.74
N SER A 39 11.98 4.68 1.71
CA SER A 39 12.19 5.29 3.02
C SER A 39 11.31 4.66 4.09
N THR A 40 11.67 4.87 5.35
CA THR A 40 10.86 4.49 6.50
C THR A 40 10.68 5.65 7.46
N SER A 41 9.56 5.64 8.19
CA SER A 41 9.26 6.60 9.26
C SER A 41 8.59 5.88 10.43
N ARG A 42 8.56 6.53 11.60
CA ARG A 42 7.94 6.00 12.82
C ARG A 42 6.87 6.94 13.33
N ALA A 43 5.73 6.37 13.70
CA ALA A 43 4.65 7.05 14.42
C ALA A 43 4.11 6.09 15.49
N ASP A 44 4.49 6.31 16.76
CA ASP A 44 4.24 5.39 17.86
C ASP A 44 4.67 3.95 17.51
N HIS A 45 3.74 2.99 17.59
CA HIS A 45 3.97 1.56 17.28
C HIS A 45 3.82 1.24 15.78
N LEU A 46 3.64 2.26 14.93
CA LEU A 46 3.51 2.08 13.48
C LEU A 46 4.83 2.37 12.77
N LEU A 47 5.20 1.43 11.89
CA LEU A 47 6.23 1.62 10.89
C LEU A 47 5.57 2.12 9.60
N GLY A 48 5.91 3.34 9.21
CA GLY A 48 5.61 3.89 7.90
C GLY A 48 6.67 3.40 6.90
N ILE A 49 6.23 2.79 5.80
CA ILE A 49 7.09 2.25 4.75
C ILE A 49 6.68 2.90 3.44
N GLU A 50 7.57 3.68 2.84
CA GLU A 50 7.43 4.11 1.45
C GLU A 50 8.20 3.14 0.57
N PHE A 51 7.53 2.53 -0.41
CA PHE A 51 8.15 1.63 -1.36
C PHE A 51 7.52 1.76 -2.74
N THR A 52 8.28 1.41 -3.77
CA THR A 52 7.80 1.37 -5.15
C THR A 52 7.66 -0.08 -5.60
N ASP A 53 6.50 -0.43 -6.16
CA ASP A 53 6.27 -1.76 -6.71
C ASP A 53 7.01 -1.98 -8.04
N SER A 54 6.96 -3.20 -8.57
CA SER A 54 7.64 -3.55 -9.83
C SER A 54 7.12 -2.79 -11.06
N GLU A 55 5.96 -2.14 -10.96
CA GLU A 55 5.33 -1.39 -12.04
C GLU A 55 5.45 0.14 -11.86
N GLY A 56 6.25 0.58 -10.87
CA GLY A 56 6.53 2.00 -10.63
C GLY A 56 5.44 2.73 -9.83
N MET A 57 4.53 2.00 -9.18
CA MET A 57 3.50 2.58 -8.32
C MET A 57 4.05 2.80 -6.91
N ARG A 58 3.81 3.99 -6.37
CA ARG A 58 4.31 4.40 -5.06
C ARG A 58 3.32 4.02 -3.96
N ILE A 59 3.77 3.26 -2.98
CA ILE A 59 2.95 2.80 -1.85
C ILE A 59 3.48 3.42 -0.56
N LEU A 60 2.59 4.06 0.20
CA LEU A 60 2.82 4.43 1.59
C LEU A 60 2.03 3.48 2.49
N ALA A 61 2.71 2.66 3.26
CA ALA A 61 2.12 1.63 4.11
C ALA A 61 2.37 1.91 5.59
N TRP A 62 1.31 1.89 6.41
CA TRP A 62 1.39 2.01 7.87
C TRP A 62 1.14 0.65 8.54
N CYS A 63 2.22 0.00 8.93
CA CYS A 63 2.20 -1.36 9.46
C CYS A 63 2.47 -1.37 10.97
N LEU A 64 1.77 -2.25 11.70
CA LEU A 64 2.10 -2.57 13.08
C LEU A 64 3.33 -3.49 13.07
N SER A 65 4.51 -2.94 13.35
CA SER A 65 5.79 -3.66 13.23
C SER A 65 6.91 -2.94 13.95
N ASP A 66 7.78 -3.70 14.61
CA ASP A 66 9.02 -3.20 15.21
C ASP A 66 10.24 -3.37 14.30
N ALA A 67 10.11 -4.01 13.13
CA ALA A 67 11.29 -4.28 12.29
C ALA A 67 11.94 -3.01 11.74
N GLU A 68 13.24 -3.12 11.48
CA GLU A 68 14.02 -2.10 10.82
C GLU A 68 14.25 -2.50 9.36
N LEU A 69 13.68 -1.71 8.43
CA LEU A 69 13.90 -1.88 7.01
C LEU A 69 14.91 -0.84 6.52
N GLN A 70 15.84 -1.28 5.67
CA GLN A 70 16.81 -0.41 5.03
C GLN A 70 16.29 0.05 3.66
N PRO A 71 16.63 1.28 3.21
CA PRO A 71 16.42 1.67 1.83
C PRO A 71 17.02 0.64 0.86
N ASN A 72 16.35 0.42 -0.28
CA ASN A 72 16.69 -0.59 -1.28
C ASN A 72 16.58 -2.05 -0.80
N SER A 73 15.98 -2.32 0.36
CA SER A 73 15.55 -3.68 0.71
C SER A 73 14.20 -4.01 0.05
N SER A 74 13.94 -5.30 -0.18
CA SER A 74 12.62 -5.74 -0.61
C SER A 74 11.68 -5.83 0.58
N VAL A 75 10.41 -5.49 0.35
CA VAL A 75 9.34 -5.64 1.35
C VAL A 75 8.13 -6.27 0.69
N THR A 76 7.42 -7.10 1.45
CA THR A 76 6.07 -7.55 1.12
C THR A 76 5.15 -7.18 2.27
N ILE A 77 4.04 -6.51 1.95
CA ILE A 77 3.02 -6.14 2.93
C ILE A 77 1.66 -6.67 2.53
N ARG A 78 0.83 -6.91 3.54
CA ARG A 78 -0.61 -7.12 3.38
C ARG A 78 -1.36 -6.13 4.23
N GLY A 79 -2.29 -5.38 3.66
CA GLY A 79 -3.05 -4.35 4.37
C GLY A 79 -4.21 -3.79 3.55
N LYS A 80 -4.90 -2.78 4.08
CA LYS A 80 -6.09 -2.19 3.47
C LYS A 80 -5.77 -0.90 2.73
N VAL A 81 -6.16 -0.80 1.47
CA VAL A 81 -6.06 0.45 0.71
C VAL A 81 -7.10 1.43 1.25
N VAL A 82 -6.63 2.56 1.78
CA VAL A 82 -7.49 3.60 2.38
C VAL A 82 -7.53 4.88 1.56
N ARG A 83 -6.58 5.07 0.66
CA ARG A 83 -6.50 6.28 -0.18
C ARG A 83 -5.79 6.00 -1.49
N ARG A 84 -6.33 6.52 -2.60
CA ARG A 84 -5.62 6.65 -3.87
C ARG A 84 -4.88 7.98 -3.91
N ARG A 85 -3.67 7.99 -4.48
CA ARG A 85 -2.86 9.16 -4.81
C ARG A 85 -2.51 9.12 -6.30
N PRO A 86 -2.09 10.24 -6.93
CA PRO A 86 -1.51 10.19 -8.26
C PRO A 86 -0.35 9.18 -8.30
N LYS A 87 -0.46 8.15 -9.14
CA LYS A 87 0.52 7.05 -9.28
C LYS A 87 0.85 6.32 -7.96
N GLY A 88 -0.12 6.16 -7.07
CA GLY A 88 0.15 5.49 -5.81
C GLY A 88 -1.03 5.32 -4.86
N TYR A 89 -0.75 4.70 -3.72
CA TYR A 89 -1.76 4.35 -2.72
C TYR A 89 -1.25 4.52 -1.30
N VAL A 90 -2.20 4.72 -0.38
CA VAL A 90 -1.97 4.61 1.06
C VAL A 90 -2.63 3.33 1.55
N VAL A 91 -1.85 2.54 2.29
CA VAL A 91 -2.28 1.28 2.89
C VAL A 91 -2.17 1.40 4.41
N ASP A 92 -3.26 1.13 5.11
CA ASP A 92 -3.30 1.12 6.58
C ASP A 92 -3.55 -0.29 7.10
N ARG A 93 -3.36 -0.45 8.42
CA ARG A 93 -3.56 -1.70 9.15
C ARG A 93 -2.79 -2.84 8.50
N CYS A 94 -1.59 -2.54 7.97
CA CYS A 94 -0.79 -3.54 7.30
C CYS A 94 0.07 -4.35 8.26
N ARG A 95 0.48 -5.51 7.78
CA ARG A 95 1.51 -6.35 8.36
C ARG A 95 2.50 -6.73 7.26
N MET A 96 3.76 -6.88 7.63
CA MET A 96 4.78 -7.44 6.73
C MET A 96 4.60 -8.95 6.67
N LEU A 97 4.98 -9.54 5.53
CA LEU A 97 4.95 -10.99 5.28
C LEU A 97 6.37 -11.56 5.15
#